data_AF-A0A3G4RJB2-F1
#
_entry.id   AF-A0A3G4RJB2-F1
#
_cell.length_a   1.000
_cell.length_b   1.000
_cell.length_c   1.000
_cell.angle_alpha   90.00
_cell.angle_beta   90.00
_cell.angle_gamma   90.00
#
_symmetry.space_group_name_H-M   'P 1'
#
loop_
_entity.id
_entity.type
_entity.pdbx_description
1 polymer ?
#
loop_
_entity_poly.entity_id
_entity_poly.type
_entity_poly.pdbx_seq_one_letter_code
_entity_poly.pdbx_strand_id
1 'polypeptide(L)'
;MSVMFKMKNPIFNAHDLYVMIRLSMIKYFPYDTTDIEPGEVLSIFLQKAQGLDIEIENEPDVRGLMFRGKSYDIYKDLEKEEKGPFHSPAWYVAQVAKWCPSKLHELDCDLDCMRRWLNNNDYIKDNLPTDKFLQQAFLIIAGVAEK
;
A
#
# COMPACT_ATOMS: atom_id res chain seq x y z
N MET A 1 -24.37 -1.25 4.18
CA MET A 1 -23.66 -2.50 4.55
C MET A 1 -22.22 -2.12 4.89
N SER A 2 -21.79 -2.24 6.15
CA SER A 2 -20.37 -2.15 6.49
C SER A 2 -19.70 -3.37 5.90
N VAL A 3 -18.94 -3.20 4.81
CA VAL A 3 -18.15 -4.28 4.24
C VAL A 3 -17.02 -4.52 5.23
N MET A 4 -17.18 -5.52 6.10
CA MET A 4 -16.04 -6.09 6.83
C MET A 4 -15.10 -6.68 5.77
N PHE A 5 -14.18 -5.86 5.31
CA PHE A 5 -13.08 -6.28 4.47
C PHE A 5 -12.24 -7.27 5.25
N LYS A 6 -12.33 -8.56 4.91
CA LYS A 6 -11.34 -9.53 5.37
C LYS A 6 -10.08 -9.33 4.53
N MET A 7 -9.27 -8.35 4.93
CA MET A 7 -7.95 -8.09 4.33
C MET A 7 -7.13 -9.37 4.42
N LYS A 8 -6.47 -9.72 3.31
CA LYS A 8 -5.57 -10.88 3.25
C LYS A 8 -4.19 -10.50 3.78
N ASN A 9 -3.79 -9.24 3.61
CA ASN A 9 -2.50 -8.74 4.02
C ASN A 9 -2.39 -8.64 5.55
N PRO A 10 -1.36 -9.27 6.17
CA PRO A 10 -1.19 -9.24 7.62
C PRO A 10 -0.40 -8.01 8.12
N ILE A 11 0.19 -7.21 7.22
CA ILE A 11 1.08 -6.08 7.55
C ILE A 11 0.33 -4.75 7.49
N PHE A 12 -0.49 -4.57 6.46
CA PHE A 12 -1.13 -3.30 6.15
C PHE A 12 -2.61 -3.32 6.51
N ASN A 13 -3.05 -2.28 7.22
CA ASN A 13 -4.45 -2.10 7.55
C ASN A 13 -5.19 -1.28 6.47
N ALA A 14 -6.51 -1.11 6.62
CA ALA A 14 -7.31 -0.37 5.64
C ALA A 14 -6.88 1.10 5.45
N HIS A 15 -6.37 1.75 6.51
CA HIS A 15 -5.83 3.10 6.40
C HIS A 15 -4.55 3.10 5.55
N ASP A 16 -3.65 2.13 5.74
CA ASP A 16 -2.43 2.00 4.95
C ASP A 16 -2.75 1.79 3.46
N LEU A 17 -3.72 0.92 3.13
CA LEU A 17 -4.17 0.70 1.76
C LEU A 17 -4.73 1.97 1.11
N TYR A 18 -5.49 2.76 1.87
CA TYR A 18 -5.94 4.07 1.40
C TYR A 18 -4.77 5.00 1.10
N VAL A 19 -3.81 5.10 2.02
CA VAL A 19 -2.63 5.97 1.87
C VAL A 19 -1.78 5.52 0.67
N MET A 20 -1.62 4.21 0.46
CA MET A 20 -0.95 3.63 -0.72
C MET A 20 -1.59 4.11 -2.03
N ILE A 21 -2.91 3.96 -2.17
CA ILE A 21 -3.65 4.39 -3.37
C ILE A 21 -3.56 5.91 -3.51
N ARG A 22 -3.75 6.66 -2.43
CA ARG A 22 -3.66 8.12 -2.41
C ARG A 22 -2.33 8.63 -2.95
N LEU A 23 -1.24 8.15 -2.39
CA LEU A 23 0.10 8.57 -2.79
C LEU A 23 0.39 8.22 -4.24
N SER A 24 -0.03 7.03 -4.68
CA SER A 24 0.16 6.57 -6.06
C SER A 24 -0.64 7.42 -7.05
N MET A 25 -1.92 7.68 -6.77
CA MET A 25 -2.76 8.53 -7.62
C MET A 25 -2.27 9.97 -7.69
N ILE A 26 -1.82 10.55 -6.58
CA ILE A 26 -1.26 11.91 -6.57
C ILE A 26 0.05 11.97 -7.35
N LYS A 27 0.91 10.94 -7.25
CA LYS A 27 2.19 10.89 -7.99
C LYS A 27 1.96 10.92 -9.51
N TYR A 28 0.93 10.24 -9.99
CA TYR A 28 0.64 10.09 -11.42
C TYR A 28 -0.41 11.04 -11.98
N PHE A 29 -1.06 11.84 -11.14
CA PHE A 29 -2.05 12.82 -11.61
C PHE A 29 -1.44 13.80 -12.64
N PRO A 30 -2.12 14.13 -13.75
CA PRO A 30 -3.52 13.81 -14.10
C PRO A 30 -3.70 12.56 -14.98
N TYR A 31 -2.72 11.66 -15.01
CA TYR A 31 -2.78 10.44 -15.84
C TYR A 31 -3.56 9.32 -15.15
N ASP A 32 -4.09 8.41 -15.99
CA ASP A 32 -4.74 7.18 -15.53
C ASP A 32 -3.75 6.30 -14.75
N THR A 33 -4.25 5.63 -13.72
CA THR A 33 -3.48 4.82 -12.76
C THR A 33 -3.87 3.35 -12.76
N THR A 34 -4.63 2.90 -13.76
CA THR A 34 -5.13 1.52 -13.87
C THR A 34 -4.01 0.48 -13.95
N ASP A 35 -2.87 0.82 -14.56
CA ASP A 35 -1.77 -0.11 -14.84
C ASP A 35 -0.57 0.01 -13.88
N ILE A 36 -0.73 0.66 -12.72
CA ILE A 36 0.36 0.76 -11.75
C ILE A 36 0.55 -0.59 -11.05
N GLU A 37 1.75 -1.15 -11.17
CA GLU A 37 2.09 -2.41 -10.52
C GLU A 37 2.03 -2.32 -8.98
N PRO A 38 1.61 -3.38 -8.29
CA PRO A 38 1.52 -3.38 -6.82
C PRO A 38 2.88 -3.17 -6.14
N GLY A 39 3.99 -3.59 -6.76
CA GLY A 39 5.34 -3.35 -6.26
C GLY A 39 5.69 -1.85 -6.27
N GLU A 40 5.27 -1.15 -7.32
CA GLU A 40 5.42 0.28 -7.43
C GLU A 40 4.56 1.03 -6.41
N VAL A 41 3.28 0.66 -6.25
CA VAL A 41 2.39 1.24 -5.23
C VAL A 41 3.01 1.11 -3.83
N LEU A 42 3.53 -0.08 -3.50
CA LEU A 42 4.17 -0.33 -2.22
C LEU A 42 5.46 0.48 -2.04
N SER A 43 6.28 0.58 -3.09
CA SER A 43 7.50 1.40 -3.10
C SER A 43 7.18 2.86 -2.82
N ILE A 44 6.18 3.43 -3.50
CA ILE A 44 5.74 4.82 -3.29
C ILE A 44 5.31 5.05 -1.86
N PHE A 45 4.54 4.12 -1.28
CA PHE A 45 4.11 4.22 0.11
C PHE A 45 5.29 4.21 1.08
N LEU A 46 6.21 3.24 0.95
CA LEU A 46 7.38 3.15 1.83
C LEU A 46 8.27 4.40 1.71
N GLN A 47 8.44 4.93 0.50
CA GLN A 47 9.22 6.15 0.27
C GLN A 47 8.55 7.40 0.87
N LYS A 48 7.26 7.61 0.59
CA LYS A 48 6.58 8.88 0.93
C LYS A 48 5.98 8.91 2.32
N ALA A 49 5.45 7.78 2.82
CA ALA A 49 4.84 7.70 4.15
C ALA A 49 5.85 7.33 5.23
N GLN A 50 6.85 6.49 4.91
CA GLN A 50 7.82 5.98 5.90
C GLN A 50 9.22 6.59 5.76
N GLY A 51 9.48 7.37 4.71
CA GLY A 51 10.80 7.98 4.47
C GLY A 51 11.89 6.96 4.10
N LEU A 52 11.50 5.82 3.53
CA LEU A 52 12.39 4.70 3.22
C LEU A 52 12.90 4.79 1.78
N ASP A 53 14.20 4.65 1.59
CA ASP A 53 14.80 4.45 0.27
C ASP A 53 14.72 2.96 -0.10
N ILE A 54 13.60 2.57 -0.71
CA ILE A 54 13.32 1.20 -1.16
C ILE A 54 12.47 1.20 -2.44
N GLU A 55 12.81 0.30 -3.36
CA GLU A 55 12.08 -0.01 -4.59
C GLU A 55 11.84 -1.52 -4.67
N ILE A 56 10.66 -1.89 -5.18
CA ILE A 56 10.17 -3.27 -5.25
C ILE A 56 9.61 -3.50 -6.64
N GLU A 57 10.23 -4.43 -7.37
CA GLU A 57 9.86 -4.78 -8.74
C GLU A 57 9.50 -6.27 -8.81
N ASN A 58 8.45 -6.58 -9.57
CA ASN A 58 8.07 -7.95 -9.87
C ASN A 58 8.60 -8.33 -11.26
N GLU A 59 9.89 -8.68 -11.35
CA GLU A 59 10.49 -9.05 -12.62
C GLU A 59 10.03 -10.45 -13.09
N PRO A 60 9.43 -10.59 -14.28
CA PRO A 60 8.94 -11.87 -14.79
C PRO A 60 10.02 -12.95 -14.92
N ASP A 61 11.26 -12.53 -15.20
CA ASP A 61 12.40 -13.42 -15.45
C ASP A 61 13.14 -13.83 -14.16
N VAL A 62 12.84 -13.19 -13.03
CA VAL A 62 13.38 -13.54 -11.72
C VAL A 62 12.31 -14.32 -10.97
N ARG A 63 12.66 -15.47 -10.38
CA ARG A 63 11.70 -16.31 -9.59
C ARG A 63 11.20 -15.64 -8.29
N GLY A 64 11.34 -14.34 -8.14
CA GLY A 64 11.02 -13.61 -6.92
C GLY A 64 10.94 -12.11 -7.15
N LEU A 65 10.63 -11.40 -6.07
CA LEU A 65 10.63 -9.94 -6.07
C LEU A 65 12.07 -9.43 -6.01
N MET A 66 12.36 -8.39 -6.78
CA MET A 66 13.59 -7.64 -6.62
C MET A 66 13.37 -6.46 -5.69
N PHE A 67 14.36 -6.23 -4.84
CA PHE A 67 14.39 -5.14 -3.89
C PHE A 67 15.67 -4.32 -4.08
N ARG A 68 15.56 -3.00 -4.07
CA ARG A 68 16.68 -2.06 -4.21
C ARG A 68 16.52 -0.89 -3.24
N GLY A 69 17.61 -0.19 -2.93
CA GLY A 69 17.61 1.05 -2.13
C GLY A 69 18.33 0.94 -0.78
N LYS A 70 18.82 2.07 -0.26
CA LYS A 70 19.67 2.09 0.96
C LYS A 70 18.95 1.55 2.19
N SER A 71 17.66 1.84 2.33
CA SER A 71 16.89 1.34 3.48
C SER A 71 16.73 -0.17 3.42
N TYR A 72 16.57 -0.75 2.22
CA TYR A 72 16.59 -2.20 2.04
C TYR A 72 17.93 -2.81 2.47
N ASP A 73 19.05 -2.27 1.99
CA ASP A 73 20.38 -2.80 2.32
C ASP A 73 20.69 -2.77 3.83
N ILE A 74 20.16 -1.78 4.55
CA ILE A 74 20.37 -1.63 6.00
C ILE A 74 19.44 -2.55 6.80
N TYR A 75 18.18 -2.72 6.40
CA TYR A 75 17.15 -3.31 7.26
C TYR A 75 16.62 -4.69 6.81
N LYS A 76 16.99 -5.20 5.63
CA LYS A 76 16.44 -6.48 5.10
C LYS A 76 16.61 -7.68 6.02
N ASP A 77 17.72 -7.74 6.77
CA ASP A 77 18.08 -8.87 7.64
C ASP A 77 17.70 -8.63 9.11
N LEU A 78 16.92 -7.58 9.38
CA LEU A 78 16.60 -7.17 10.75
C LEU A 78 15.53 -8.09 11.36
N GLU A 79 15.93 -8.83 12.40
CA GLU A 79 15.04 -9.70 13.19
C GLU A 79 14.47 -8.92 14.38
N LYS A 80 13.62 -7.93 14.11
CA LYS A 80 12.94 -7.16 15.17
C LYS A 80 11.45 -7.47 15.18
N GLU A 81 10.97 -7.97 16.30
CA GLU A 81 9.54 -8.00 16.60
C GLU A 81 9.13 -6.69 17.26
N GLU A 82 8.08 -6.06 16.73
CA GLU A 82 7.47 -4.87 17.31
C GLU A 82 6.00 -5.18 17.62
N LYS A 83 5.53 -4.75 18.79
CA LYS A 83 4.14 -4.95 19.23
C LYS A 83 3.32 -3.68 18.99
N GLY A 84 2.02 -3.87 18.77
CA GLY A 84 1.06 -2.78 18.57
C GLY A 84 0.77 -2.53 17.08
N PRO A 85 -0.16 -1.60 16.76
CA PRO A 85 -0.60 -1.36 15.39
C PRO A 85 0.31 -0.40 14.61
N PHE A 86 1.30 0.21 15.27
CA PHE A 86 2.23 1.16 14.68
C PHE A 86 3.63 0.56 14.71
N HIS A 87 4.27 0.49 13.55
CA HIS A 87 5.58 -0.10 13.39
C HIS A 87 6.58 0.91 12.85
N SER A 88 7.86 0.74 13.19
CA SER A 88 8.92 1.59 12.70
C SER A 88 9.18 1.37 11.19
N PRO A 89 9.72 2.36 10.47
CA PRO A 89 10.10 2.19 9.07
C PRO A 89 11.03 0.98 8.84
N ALA A 90 11.98 0.74 9.76
CA ALA A 90 12.88 -0.41 9.69
C ALA A 90 12.13 -1.76 9.77
N TRP A 91 11.08 -1.83 10.59
CA TRP A 91 10.25 -3.03 10.67
C TRP A 91 9.52 -3.30 9.37
N TYR A 92 8.93 -2.28 8.72
CA TYR A 92 8.26 -2.46 7.43
C TYR A 92 9.20 -3.04 6.37
N VAL A 93 10.42 -2.51 6.26
CA VAL A 93 11.43 -3.06 5.33
C VAL A 93 11.72 -4.53 5.64
N ALA A 94 11.97 -4.86 6.92
CA ALA A 94 12.31 -6.22 7.32
C ALA A 94 11.19 -7.22 7.05
N GLN A 95 9.93 -6.81 7.15
CA GLN A 95 8.80 -7.69 6.82
C GLN A 95 8.56 -7.81 5.32
N VAL A 96 8.63 -6.70 4.59
CA VAL A 96 8.41 -6.67 3.13
C VAL A 96 9.54 -7.37 2.38
N ALA A 97 10.78 -7.30 2.88
CA ALA A 97 11.93 -8.02 2.31
C ALA A 97 11.77 -9.55 2.29
N LYS A 98 10.85 -10.10 3.10
CA LYS A 98 10.53 -11.54 3.15
C LYS A 98 9.43 -11.94 2.18
N TRP A 99 8.84 -10.99 1.46
CA TRP A 99 7.72 -11.26 0.57
C TRP A 99 8.17 -11.98 -0.70
N CYS A 100 7.27 -12.82 -1.19
CA CYS A 100 7.34 -13.44 -2.50
C CYS A 100 6.20 -12.90 -3.40
N PRO A 101 6.21 -13.19 -4.70
CA PRO A 101 5.20 -12.67 -5.64
C PRO A 101 3.74 -12.96 -5.23
N SER A 102 3.48 -14.08 -4.54
CA SER A 102 2.11 -14.36 -4.06
C SER A 102 1.65 -13.39 -2.98
N LYS A 103 2.54 -12.91 -2.09
CA LYS A 103 2.21 -11.88 -1.10
C LYS A 103 1.97 -10.52 -1.73
N LEU A 104 2.72 -10.21 -2.80
CA LEU A 104 2.45 -9.01 -3.57
C LEU A 104 1.09 -9.08 -4.28
N HIS A 105 0.72 -10.25 -4.81
CA HIS A 105 -0.61 -10.46 -5.40
C HIS A 105 -1.75 -10.40 -4.35
N GLU A 106 -1.53 -10.88 -3.12
CA GLU A 106 -2.48 -10.69 -2.02
C GLU A 106 -2.68 -9.20 -1.69
N LEU A 107 -1.60 -8.41 -1.67
CA LEU A 107 -1.68 -6.95 -1.51
C LEU A 107 -2.48 -6.31 -2.66
N ASP A 108 -2.22 -6.72 -3.89
CA ASP A 108 -2.91 -6.19 -5.07
C ASP A 108 -4.42 -6.44 -5.02
N CYS A 109 -4.83 -7.64 -4.60
CA CYS A 109 -6.25 -7.94 -4.34
C CYS A 109 -6.87 -6.98 -3.32
N ASP A 110 -6.16 -6.71 -2.23
CA ASP A 110 -6.64 -5.81 -1.16
C ASP A 110 -6.68 -4.34 -1.63
N LEU A 111 -5.72 -3.91 -2.46
CA LEU A 111 -5.70 -2.60 -3.10
C LEU A 111 -6.88 -2.43 -4.07
N ASP A 112 -7.16 -3.42 -4.93
CA ASP A 112 -8.31 -3.40 -5.84
C ASP A 112 -9.64 -3.28 -5.10
N CYS A 113 -9.73 -4.01 -4.00
CA CYS A 113 -10.84 -3.94 -3.08
C CYS A 113 -11.05 -2.52 -2.51
N MET A 114 -9.97 -1.85 -2.09
CA MET A 114 -10.01 -0.46 -1.65
C MET A 114 -10.35 0.51 -2.81
N ARG A 115 -9.77 0.34 -4.00
CA ARG A 115 -10.10 1.13 -5.20
C ARG A 115 -11.60 1.09 -5.51
N ARG A 116 -12.20 -0.10 -5.49
CA ARG A 116 -13.66 -0.27 -5.67
C ARG A 116 -14.46 0.45 -4.60
N TRP A 117 -14.03 0.38 -3.34
CA TRP A 117 -14.68 1.11 -2.26
C TRP A 117 -14.60 2.63 -2.48
N LEU A 118 -13.43 3.16 -2.85
CA LEU A 118 -13.23 4.58 -3.15
C LEU A 118 -14.11 5.05 -4.31
N ASN A 119 -14.19 4.27 -5.39
CA ASN A 119 -15.05 4.55 -6.53
C ASN A 119 -16.54 4.57 -6.14
N ASN A 120 -17.00 3.59 -5.34
CA ASN A 120 -18.38 3.53 -4.86
C ASN A 120 -18.76 4.65 -3.87
N ASN A 121 -17.77 5.42 -3.37
CA ASN A 121 -17.96 6.51 -2.42
C ASN A 121 -17.53 7.87 -3.00
N ASP A 122 -17.46 8.00 -4.34
CA ASP A 122 -17.16 9.24 -5.08
C ASP A 122 -15.78 9.86 -4.79
N TYR A 123 -14.82 9.06 -4.33
CA TYR A 123 -13.42 9.48 -4.17
C TYR A 123 -12.64 9.33 -5.48
N ILE A 124 -12.97 8.33 -6.28
CA ILE A 124 -12.35 8.08 -7.58
C ILE A 124 -13.48 8.03 -8.60
N LYS A 125 -13.25 8.57 -9.79
CA LYS A 125 -14.15 8.45 -10.93
C LYS A 125 -13.33 8.31 -12.20
N ASP A 126 -13.67 7.34 -13.05
CA ASP A 126 -12.95 7.06 -14.30
C ASP A 126 -11.43 6.90 -14.06
N ASN A 127 -11.05 6.20 -12.98
CA ASN A 127 -9.67 5.99 -12.50
C ASN A 127 -8.87 7.26 -12.17
N LEU A 128 -9.56 8.40 -12.03
CA LEU A 128 -8.98 9.69 -11.64
C LEU A 128 -9.47 10.13 -10.26
N PRO A 129 -8.64 10.86 -9.48
CA PRO A 129 -9.05 11.37 -8.18
C PRO A 129 -10.09 12.48 -8.35
N THR A 130 -11.13 12.48 -7.51
CA THR A 130 -12.11 13.58 -7.44
C THR A 130 -11.61 14.71 -6.53
N ASP A 131 -12.25 15.88 -6.57
CA ASP A 131 -11.96 16.97 -5.62
C ASP A 131 -12.10 16.53 -4.16
N LYS A 132 -13.10 15.67 -3.88
CA LYS A 132 -13.32 15.08 -2.56
C LYS A 132 -12.09 14.30 -2.09
N PHE A 133 -11.51 13.50 -2.98
CA PHE A 133 -10.28 12.78 -2.69
C PHE A 133 -9.13 13.75 -2.48
N LEU A 134 -8.90 14.71 -3.38
CA LEU A 134 -7.79 15.65 -3.22
C LEU A 134 -7.85 16.43 -1.90
N GLN A 135 -9.05 16.84 -1.46
CA GLN A 135 -9.27 17.61 -0.23
C GLN A 135 -9.20 16.77 1.06
N GLN A 136 -9.65 15.51 1.04
CA GLN A 136 -9.69 14.67 2.24
C GLN A 136 -8.39 13.88 2.42
N ALA A 137 -7.38 14.51 3.05
CA ALA A 137 -6.11 13.86 3.37
C ALA A 137 -6.27 12.61 4.25
N PHE A 138 -7.31 12.56 5.10
CA PHE A 138 -7.61 11.44 6.00
C PHE A 138 -9.01 10.90 5.73
N LEU A 139 -9.12 9.59 5.52
CA LEU A 139 -10.40 8.89 5.47
C LEU A 139 -10.83 8.50 6.88
N ILE A 140 -12.00 8.97 7.28
CA ILE A 140 -12.74 8.40 8.41
C ILE A 140 -13.63 7.30 7.84
N ILE A 141 -13.16 6.05 7.90
CA ILE A 141 -13.98 4.89 7.52
C ILE A 141 -14.97 4.65 8.66
N ALA A 142 -16.17 5.23 8.54
CA ALA A 142 -17.27 5.02 9.47
C ALA A 142 -17.81 3.58 9.31
N GLY A 143 -17.12 2.65 9.97
CA GLY A 143 -17.39 1.21 9.90
C GLY A 143 -16.56 0.34 10.84
N VAL A 144 -15.88 0.93 11.83
CA VAL A 144 -15.26 0.22 12.96
C VAL A 144 -15.80 0.79 14.27
N ALA A 145 -17.13 0.72 14.43
CA ALA A 145 -17.77 0.57 15.74
C ALA A 145 -17.80 -0.95 16.00
N GLU A 146 -17.44 -1.56 17.12
CA GLU A 146 -17.29 -1.16 18.53
C GLU A 146 -16.57 -2.30 19.29
N LYS A 147 -15.57 -1.99 20.13
CA LYS A 147 -15.44 -2.35 21.56
C LYS A 147 -14.03 -2.11 22.08
#